data_AF-A0A1H4RYA8-F1
#
_entry.id   AF-A0A1H4RYA8-F1
#
_cell.length_a   1.000
_cell.length_b   1.000
_cell.length_c   1.000
_cell.angle_alpha   90.00
_cell.angle_beta   90.00
_cell.angle_gamma   90.00
#
_symmetry.space_group_name_H-M   'P 1'
#
loop_
_entity.id
_entity.type
_entity.pdbx_description
1 polymer ?
#
loop_
_entity_poly.entity_id
_entity_poly.type
_entity_poly.pdbx_seq_one_letter_code
_entity_poly.pdbx_strand_id
1 'polypeptide(L)'
;MLYPAPELPDDTPLDKVRFSTRIRNAISVAGWKTVGEIREASDGTLLSLPDLGKGSVSHLRDTLGLPSTDGVRPGSGLKGKQ
;
A
#
# COMPACT_ATOMS: atom_id res chain seq x y z
N MET A 1 -5.43 -13.44 -11.97
CA MET A 1 -4.59 -12.32 -11.50
C MET A 1 -5.33 -11.03 -11.81
N LEU A 2 -5.54 -10.19 -10.81
CA LEU A 2 -6.21 -8.90 -10.92
C LEU A 2 -5.18 -7.80 -11.23
N TYR A 3 -5.56 -6.82 -12.02
CA TYR A 3 -4.73 -5.63 -12.22
C TYR A 3 -4.96 -4.64 -11.08
N PRO A 4 -3.91 -3.96 -10.59
CA PRO A 4 -4.09 -2.90 -9.61
C PRO A 4 -4.97 -1.81 -10.23
N ALA A 5 -6.13 -1.60 -9.63
CA ALA A 5 -7.13 -0.65 -10.07
C ALA A 5 -7.78 0.00 -8.84
N PRO A 6 -8.25 1.25 -8.94
CA PRO A 6 -8.95 1.92 -7.84
C PRO A 6 -10.28 1.28 -7.46
N GLU A 7 -10.88 0.53 -8.38
CA GLU A 7 -12.13 -0.20 -8.19
C GLU A 7 -11.95 -1.49 -7.36
N LEU A 8 -10.71 -1.84 -7.00
CA LEU A 8 -10.44 -3.04 -6.22
C LEU A 8 -10.93 -2.88 -4.77
N PRO A 9 -11.62 -3.89 -4.22
CA PRO A 9 -11.96 -3.91 -2.81
C PRO A 9 -10.71 -3.98 -1.94
N ASP A 10 -10.74 -3.30 -0.81
CA ASP A 10 -9.63 -3.24 0.14
C ASP A 10 -9.29 -4.64 0.71
N ASP A 11 -10.28 -5.53 0.87
CA ASP A 11 -10.10 -6.94 1.26
C ASP A 11 -9.37 -7.80 0.21
N THR A 12 -9.10 -7.24 -0.98
CA THR A 12 -8.42 -7.98 -2.04
C THR A 12 -7.00 -8.32 -1.59
N PRO A 13 -6.61 -9.60 -1.57
CA PRO A 13 -5.26 -9.98 -1.21
C PRO A 13 -4.27 -9.55 -2.30
N LEU A 14 -3.16 -8.94 -1.89
CA LEU A 14 -2.11 -8.43 -2.77
C LEU A 14 -1.47 -9.52 -3.62
N ASP A 15 -1.49 -10.77 -3.15
CA ASP A 15 -1.01 -11.91 -3.90
C ASP A 15 -1.85 -12.21 -5.16
N LYS A 16 -3.16 -11.90 -5.11
CA LYS A 16 -4.04 -12.01 -6.29
C LYS A 16 -3.87 -10.84 -7.26
N VAL A 17 -3.19 -9.78 -6.84
CA VAL A 17 -2.93 -8.59 -7.65
C VAL A 17 -1.56 -8.72 -8.35
N ARG A 18 -1.52 -8.27 -9.60
CA ARG A 18 -0.33 -8.35 -10.46
C ARG A 18 0.63 -7.21 -10.15
N PHE A 19 1.30 -7.30 -9.00
CA PHE A 19 2.38 -6.39 -8.63
C PHE A 19 3.74 -6.84 -9.15
N SER A 20 4.62 -5.87 -9.41
CA SER A 20 6.04 -6.10 -9.68
C SER A 20 6.75 -6.71 -8.47
N THR A 21 7.82 -7.47 -8.72
CA THR A 21 8.61 -8.17 -7.68
C THR A 21 9.09 -7.22 -6.57
N ARG A 22 9.48 -5.99 -6.90
CA ARG A 22 9.88 -4.97 -5.92
C ARG A 22 8.77 -4.62 -4.93
N ILE A 23 7.57 -4.41 -5.45
CA ILE A 23 6.40 -4.09 -4.61
C ILE A 23 6.07 -5.31 -3.75
N ARG A 24 6.09 -6.53 -4.30
CA ARG A 24 5.89 -7.76 -3.52
C ARG A 24 6.90 -7.91 -2.38
N ASN A 25 8.18 -7.62 -2.62
CA ASN A 25 9.21 -7.65 -1.58
C ASN A 25 8.92 -6.60 -0.49
N ALA A 26 8.65 -5.36 -0.88
CA ALA A 26 8.30 -4.29 0.05
C ALA A 26 7.07 -4.64 0.91
N ILE A 27 6.00 -5.12 0.28
CA ILE A 27 4.77 -5.61 0.93
C ILE A 27 5.10 -6.73 1.92
N SER A 28 5.90 -7.71 1.50
CA SER A 28 6.28 -8.85 2.33
C SER A 28 7.12 -8.43 3.54
N VAL A 29 7.99 -7.43 3.38
CA VAL A 29 8.78 -6.84 4.47
C VAL A 29 7.89 -6.02 5.42
N ALA A 30 6.91 -5.30 4.86
CA ALA A 30 5.92 -4.56 5.64
C ALA A 30 4.92 -5.48 6.37
N GLY A 31 4.79 -6.74 5.92
CA GLY A 31 3.82 -7.70 6.42
C GLY A 31 2.40 -7.48 5.88
N TRP A 32 2.23 -6.67 4.83
CA TRP A 32 0.92 -6.37 4.26
C TRP A 32 0.41 -7.53 3.42
N LYS A 33 -0.90 -7.74 3.48
CA LYS A 33 -1.60 -8.85 2.82
C LYS A 33 -2.69 -8.37 1.88
N THR A 34 -3.22 -7.16 2.09
CA THR A 34 -4.42 -6.68 1.39
C THR A 34 -4.23 -5.30 0.73
N VAL A 35 -5.03 -5.00 -0.30
CA VAL A 35 -5.00 -3.70 -1.00
C VAL A 35 -5.33 -2.54 -0.05
N GLY A 36 -6.22 -2.77 0.92
CA GLY A 36 -6.57 -1.81 1.95
C GLY A 36 -5.35 -1.33 2.76
N GLU A 37 -4.42 -2.23 3.10
CA GLU A 37 -3.22 -1.85 3.85
C GLU A 37 -2.29 -0.94 3.05
N ILE A 38 -2.13 -1.18 1.74
CA ILE A 38 -1.37 -0.26 0.87
C ILE A 38 -2.09 1.08 0.76
N ARG A 39 -3.42 1.07 0.72
CA ARG A 39 -4.23 2.27 0.61
C ARG A 39 -4.26 3.10 1.88
N GLU A 40 -4.18 2.45 3.03
CA GLU A 40 -4.05 3.10 4.33
C GLU A 40 -2.63 3.62 4.58
N ALA A 41 -1.63 3.01 3.95
CA ALA A 41 -0.25 3.45 4.06
C ALA A 41 -0.01 4.85 3.47
N SER A 42 0.64 5.70 4.26
CA SER A 42 1.07 7.03 3.82
C SER A 42 2.26 6.96 2.85
N ASP A 43 2.54 8.06 2.13
CA ASP A 43 3.75 8.16 1.30
C ASP A 43 5.01 7.93 2.12
N GLY A 44 5.04 8.43 3.36
CA GLY A 44 6.19 8.25 4.25
C GLY A 44 6.41 6.77 4.58
N THR A 45 5.34 6.04 4.87
CA THR A 45 5.39 4.60 5.12
C THR A 45 5.84 3.84 3.88
N LEU A 46 5.27 4.17 2.72
CA LEU A 46 5.65 3.54 1.45
C LEU A 46 7.11 3.85 1.09
N LEU A 47 7.57 5.09 1.24
CA LEU A 47 8.97 5.51 0.98
C LEU A 47 9.96 4.95 2.01
N SER A 48 9.48 4.57 3.19
CA SER A 48 10.30 3.90 4.20
C SER A 48 10.56 2.43 3.87
N LEU A 49 9.87 1.85 2.88
CA LEU A 49 10.09 0.48 2.45
C LEU A 49 11.29 0.39 1.50
N PRO A 50 12.22 -0.56 1.72
CA PRO A 50 13.51 -0.59 1.02
C PRO A 50 13.39 -0.77 -0.51
N ASP A 51 12.30 -1.37 -1.00
CA ASP A 51 12.07 -1.61 -2.43
C ASP A 51 11.12 -0.58 -3.09
N LEU A 52 10.56 0.37 -2.33
CA LEU A 52 9.67 1.40 -2.84
C LEU A 52 10.34 2.77 -2.85
N GLY A 53 10.75 3.19 -4.05
CA GLY A 53 11.16 4.57 -4.30
C GLY A 53 9.98 5.46 -4.70
N LYS A 54 10.22 6.78 -4.77
CA LYS A 54 9.22 7.79 -5.20
C LYS A 54 8.49 7.42 -6.50
N GLY A 55 9.20 6.84 -7.47
CA GLY A 55 8.60 6.38 -8.73
C GLY A 55 7.65 5.20 -8.55
N SER A 56 8.02 4.21 -7.74
CA SER A 56 7.17 3.06 -7.41
C SER A 56 5.92 3.48 -6.64
N VAL A 57 6.09 4.40 -5.68
CA VAL A 57 4.98 4.97 -4.89
C VAL A 57 4.02 5.76 -5.77
N SER A 58 4.54 6.62 -6.66
CA SER A 58 3.71 7.37 -7.61
C SER A 58 2.95 6.44 -8.56
N HIS A 59 3.58 5.35 -9.01
CA HIS A 59 2.92 4.36 -9.85
C HIS A 59 1.81 3.62 -9.10
N LEU A 60 2.06 3.20 -7.85
CA LEU A 60 1.04 2.58 -6.99
C LEU A 60 -0.14 3.52 -6.72
N ARG A 61 0.15 4.79 -6.44
CA ARG A 61 -0.83 5.86 -6.26
C ARG A 61 -1.75 6.02 -7.47
N ASP A 62 -1.16 6.05 -8.65
CA ASP A 62 -1.85 6.21 -9.93
C ASP A 62 -2.70 4.97 -10.26
N THR A 63 -2.12 3.76 -10.11
CA THR A 63 -2.84 2.51 -10.42
C THR A 63 -3.89 2.12 -9.41
N LEU A 64 -3.70 2.36 -8.11
CA LEU A 64 -4.70 2.08 -7.07
C LEU A 64 -5.63 3.26 -6.80
N GLY A 65 -5.47 4.39 -7.52
CA GLY A 65 -6.21 5.64 -7.34
C GLY A 65 -6.35 6.03 -5.87
N LEU A 66 -5.23 6.05 -5.15
CA LEU A 66 -5.22 6.37 -3.73
C LEU A 66 -5.64 7.85 -3.54
N PRO A 67 -6.74 8.13 -2.81
CA PRO A 67 -7.14 9.50 -2.56
C PRO A 67 -6.20 10.08 -1.49
N SER A 68 -5.32 10.96 -1.95
CA SER A 68 -4.49 11.86 -1.14
C SER A 68 -3.29 11.25 -0.41
N THR A 69 -2.25 12.09 -0.34
CA THR A 69 -0.96 11.92 0.35
C THR A 69 -1.05 11.61 1.83
N ASP A 70 -2.24 11.74 2.40
CA ASP A 70 -2.46 11.95 3.82
C ASP A 70 -2.80 10.68 4.60
N GLY A 71 -3.02 9.53 3.93
CA GLY A 71 -3.46 8.31 4.63
C GLY A 71 -4.87 8.50 5.20
N VAL A 72 -5.87 8.23 4.38
CA VAL A 72 -7.28 8.48 4.71
C VAL A 72 -7.83 7.48 5.72
N ARG A 73 -7.47 7.63 7.02
CA ARG A 73 -8.35 7.37 8.19
C ARG A 73 -7.81 8.06 9.46
N PRO A 74 -8.55 9.02 10.07
CA PRO A 74 -8.34 9.36 11.47
C PRO A 74 -8.98 8.25 12.32
N GLY A 75 -8.25 7.18 12.65
CA GLY A 75 -8.87 6.10 13.43
C GLY A 75 -8.09 4.82 13.64
N SER A 76 -6.84 4.88 14.09
CA SER A 76 -6.31 3.96 15.10
C SER A 76 -4.87 4.36 15.40
N GLY A 77 -4.73 5.35 16.29
CA GLY A 77 -3.51 5.51 17.03
C GLY A 77 -3.22 4.19 17.74
N LEU A 78 -2.18 3.51 17.29
CA LEU A 78 -1.50 2.47 18.04
C LEU A 78 -1.23 3.07 19.42
N LYS A 79 -2.04 2.63 20.38
CA LYS A 79 -1.91 2.96 21.80
C LYS A 79 -0.46 2.68 22.19
N GLY A 80 0.24 3.75 22.57
CA GLY A 80 1.56 3.68 23.17
C GLY A 80 1.58 2.57 24.22
N LYS A 81 2.46 1.61 23.99
CA LYS A 81 2.84 0.62 25.00
C LYS A 81 3.90 1.33 25.86
N GLN A 82 3.37 1.81 26.99
CA GLN A 82 3.95 2.20 28.28
C GLN A 82 5.45 1.97 28.48
#